data_AF-A0A177Y476-F1
#
_entry.id   AF-A0A177Y476-F1
#
_cell.length_a   1.000
_cell.length_b   1.000
_cell.length_c   1.000
_cell.angle_alpha   90.00
_cell.angle_beta   90.00
_cell.angle_gamma   90.00
#
_symmetry.space_group_name_H-M   'P 1'
#
loop_
_entity.id
_entity.type
_entity.pdbx_description
1 polymer ?
#
loop_
_entity_poly.entity_id
_entity_poly.type
_entity_poly.pdbx_seq_one_letter_code
_entity_poly.pdbx_strand_id
1 'polypeptide(L)'
;MAGVLTYCKIQEMEVSPTMARYLQEIESKVELGNLLAISLSGIPILELFTKRVAPHTRIQEIGEYDWEQFGTAMSSVHSNTRRLVNNIADDARLFSKNQQEVKFWGCVYDATR
;
A
#
# COMPACT_ATOMS: atom_id res chain seq x y z
N MET A 1 8.05 1.80 -5.01
CA MET A 1 9.02 0.87 -4.39
C MET A 1 10.36 1.51 -3.98
N ALA A 2 10.61 2.80 -4.24
CA ALA A 2 11.89 3.45 -3.88
C ALA A 2 12.08 3.78 -2.38
N GLY A 3 11.08 3.55 -1.51
CA GLY A 3 11.16 3.95 -0.09
C GLY A 3 11.85 2.92 0.82
N VAL A 4 11.40 1.66 0.78
CA VAL A 4 11.80 0.62 1.75
C VAL A 4 13.18 0.04 1.45
N LEU A 5 13.52 -0.19 0.17
CA LEU A 5 14.84 -0.68 -0.24
C LEU A 5 15.97 0.32 0.03
N THR A 6 15.63 1.61 0.12
CA THR A 6 16.58 2.68 0.45
C THR A 6 16.82 2.79 1.96
N TYR A 7 15.84 2.39 2.77
CA TYR A 7 15.92 2.37 4.23
C TYR A 7 16.56 1.07 4.76
N CYS A 8 16.22 -0.08 4.16
CA CYS A 8 16.75 -1.40 4.52
C CYS A 8 17.65 -1.94 3.40
N LYS A 9 18.97 -1.77 3.55
CA LYS A 9 19.93 -2.17 2.52
C LYS A 9 20.10 -3.68 2.45
N ILE A 10 19.93 -4.23 1.25
CA ILE A 10 20.41 -5.56 0.88
C ILE A 10 21.84 -5.38 0.36
N GLN A 11 22.82 -5.21 1.26
CA GLN A 11 24.22 -5.18 0.84
C GLN A 11 24.81 -6.59 0.96
N GLU A 12 25.22 -7.15 -0.18
CA GLU A 12 25.99 -8.41 -0.29
C GLU A 12 25.33 -9.63 0.38
N MET A 13 24.01 -9.71 0.34
CA MET A 13 23.26 -10.86 0.86
C MET A 13 22.82 -11.78 -0.29
N GLU A 14 23.08 -13.08 -0.15
CA GLU A 14 22.46 -14.09 -1.00
C GLU A 14 20.98 -14.21 -0.65
N VAL A 15 20.12 -13.85 -1.61
CA VAL A 15 18.67 -13.98 -1.46
C VAL A 15 18.31 -15.47 -1.52
N SER A 16 17.84 -16.02 -0.40
CA SER A 16 17.34 -17.40 -0.42
C SER A 16 16.02 -17.49 -1.21
N PRO A 17 15.66 -18.70 -1.70
CA PRO A 17 14.35 -18.93 -2.31
C PRO A 17 13.18 -18.54 -1.37
N THR A 18 13.37 -18.69 -0.06
CA THR A 18 12.39 -18.29 0.95
C THR A 18 12.23 -16.77 1.01
N MET A 19 13.33 -16.02 1.02
CA MET A 19 13.30 -14.55 0.97
C MET A 19 12.66 -14.05 -0.32
N ALA A 20 12.99 -14.65 -1.47
CA ALA A 20 12.40 -14.28 -2.75
C ALA A 20 10.86 -14.42 -2.75
N ARG A 21 10.34 -15.49 -2.13
CA ARG A 21 8.89 -15.70 -1.97
C ARG A 21 8.23 -14.59 -1.14
N TYR A 22 8.83 -14.17 -0.03
CA TYR A 22 8.30 -13.08 0.78
C TYR A 22 8.34 -11.73 0.06
N LEU A 23 9.40 -11.46 -0.72
CA LEU A 23 9.48 -10.26 -1.54
C LEU A 23 8.39 -10.24 -2.62
N GLN A 24 8.15 -11.36 -3.30
CA GLN A 24 7.04 -11.50 -4.27
C GLN A 24 5.67 -11.30 -3.60
N GLU A 25 5.50 -11.80 -2.38
CA GLU A 25 4.26 -11.62 -1.64
C GLU A 25 4.02 -10.13 -1.31
N ILE A 26 5.05 -9.42 -0.84
CA ILE A 26 4.98 -7.97 -0.59
C ILE A 26 4.66 -7.21 -1.87
N GLU A 27 5.35 -7.52 -2.98
CA GLU A 27 5.11 -6.91 -4.28
C GLU A 27 3.64 -7.05 -4.69
N SER A 28 3.09 -8.27 -4.60
CA SER A 28 1.68 -8.53 -4.89
C SER A 28 0.72 -7.72 -4.00
N LYS A 29 1.00 -7.56 -2.70
CA LYS A 29 0.16 -6.73 -1.81
C LYS A 29 0.23 -5.25 -2.13
N VAL A 30 1.41 -4.76 -2.51
CA VAL A 30 1.62 -3.36 -2.88
C VAL A 30 0.94 -3.06 -4.21
N GLU A 31 1.05 -3.94 -5.21
CA GLU A 31 0.36 -3.80 -6.49
C GLU A 31 -1.16 -3.77 -6.30
N LEU A 32 -1.71 -4.70 -5.51
CA LEU A 32 -3.14 -4.72 -5.21
C LEU A 32 -3.60 -3.44 -4.48
N GLY A 33 -2.81 -2.96 -3.52
CA GLY A 33 -3.08 -1.70 -2.83
C GLY A 33 -3.10 -0.50 -3.78
N ASN A 34 -2.14 -0.42 -4.70
CA ASN A 34 -2.10 0.64 -5.71
C ASN A 34 -3.29 0.56 -6.68
N LEU A 35 -3.65 -0.65 -7.12
CA LEU A 35 -4.82 -0.85 -7.98
C LEU A 35 -6.10 -0.36 -7.28
N LEU A 36 -6.28 -0.74 -6.00
CA LEU A 36 -7.43 -0.29 -5.21
C LEU A 36 -7.44 1.23 -5.07
N ALA A 37 -6.30 1.87 -4.78
CA ALA A 37 -6.22 3.33 -4.70
C ALA A 37 -6.60 4.00 -6.02
N ILE A 38 -6.13 3.48 -7.16
CA ILE A 38 -6.49 3.98 -8.49
C ILE A 38 -8.00 3.83 -8.71
N SER A 39 -8.58 2.66 -8.44
CA SER A 39 -10.02 2.44 -8.58
C SER A 39 -10.85 3.40 -7.72
N LEU A 40 -10.50 3.55 -6.44
CA LEU A 40 -11.21 4.45 -5.53
C LEU A 40 -11.11 5.91 -5.97
N SER A 41 -9.94 6.35 -6.48
CA SER A 41 -9.75 7.72 -6.96
C SER A 41 -10.70 8.13 -8.10
N GLY A 42 -11.22 7.15 -8.86
CA GLY A 42 -12.19 7.39 -9.93
C GLY A 42 -13.64 7.52 -9.44
N ILE A 43 -13.94 7.10 -8.21
CA ILE A 43 -15.33 7.07 -7.69
C ILE A 43 -15.98 8.46 -7.71
N PRO A 44 -15.35 9.54 -7.19
CA PRO A 44 -15.98 10.86 -7.22
C PRO A 44 -16.29 11.32 -8.64
N ILE A 45 -15.43 11.00 -9.61
CA ILE A 45 -15.65 11.35 -11.01
C ILE A 45 -16.91 10.65 -11.55
N LEU A 46 -17.08 9.37 -11.23
CA LEU A 46 -18.25 8.59 -11.64
C LEU A 46 -19.52 9.09 -10.95
N GLU A 47 -19.49 9.31 -9.64
CA GLU A 47 -20.66 9.70 -8.86
C GLU A 47 -21.14 11.11 -9.23
N LEU A 48 -20.20 12.04 -9.39
CA LEU A 48 -20.52 13.40 -9.81
C LEU A 48 -20.84 13.38 -11.31
N PHE A 49 -19.89 13.09 -12.19
CA PHE A 49 -19.98 13.51 -13.59
C PHE A 49 -20.71 12.55 -14.55
N THR A 50 -21.26 11.43 -14.10
CA THR A 50 -22.04 10.54 -14.99
C THR A 50 -23.44 11.07 -15.32
N LYS A 51 -24.01 11.93 -14.46
CA LYS A 51 -25.33 12.54 -14.67
C LYS A 51 -25.24 13.88 -15.38
N ARG A 52 -26.14 14.12 -16.34
CA ARG A 52 -26.31 15.45 -16.95
C ARG A 52 -27.18 16.31 -16.04
N VAL A 53 -26.59 17.35 -15.47
CA VAL A 53 -27.25 18.36 -14.64
C VAL A 53 -26.83 19.74 -15.08
N ALA A 54 -27.57 20.77 -14.69
CA ALA A 54 -27.18 22.14 -14.96
C ALA A 54 -25.87 22.49 -14.21
N PRO A 55 -25.03 23.40 -14.73
CA PRO A 55 -23.75 23.73 -14.10
C PRO A 55 -23.85 24.19 -12.64
N HIS A 56 -24.90 24.94 -12.29
CA HIS A 56 -25.11 25.39 -10.91
C HIS A 56 -25.39 24.23 -9.96
N THR A 57 -26.20 23.25 -10.39
CA THR A 57 -26.48 22.02 -9.64
C THR A 57 -25.22 21.20 -9.46
N ARG A 58 -24.40 21.07 -10.51
CA ARG A 58 -23.10 20.37 -10.45
C ARG A 58 -22.17 20.96 -9.39
N ILE A 59 -22.11 22.28 -9.30
CA ILE A 59 -21.27 22.99 -8.32
C ILE A 59 -21.77 22.70 -6.89
N GLN A 60 -23.09 22.69 -6.68
CA GLN A 60 -23.68 22.32 -5.39
C GLN A 60 -23.34 20.87 -5.01
N GLU A 61 -23.56 19.91 -5.92
CA GLU A 61 -23.25 18.49 -5.68
C GLU A 61 -21.77 18.24 -5.37
N ILE A 62 -20.84 18.98 -6.01
CA ILE A 62 -19.40 18.92 -5.69
C ILE A 62 -19.13 19.41 -4.26
N GLY A 63 -19.80 20.49 -3.83
CA GLY A 63 -19.65 21.05 -2.49
C GLY A 63 -20.29 20.18 -1.40
N GLU A 64 -21.33 19.43 -1.75
CA GLU A 64 -22.07 18.52 -0.85
C GLU A 64 -21.49 17.10 -0.82
N TYR A 65 -20.54 16.79 -1.70
CA TYR A 65 -19.87 15.49 -1.73
C TYR A 65 -19.13 15.21 -0.42
N ASP A 66 -19.20 13.98 0.08
CA ASP A 66 -18.54 13.57 1.32
C ASP A 66 -17.03 13.35 1.10
N TRP A 67 -16.30 14.47 0.97
CA TRP A 67 -14.85 14.48 0.82
C TRP A 67 -14.12 13.90 2.02
N GLU A 68 -14.71 13.95 3.22
CA GLU A 68 -14.13 13.40 4.44
C GLU A 68 -14.15 11.87 4.40
N GLN A 69 -15.29 11.26 4.06
CA GLN A 69 -15.40 9.82 3.90
C GLN A 69 -14.52 9.32 2.76
N PHE A 70 -14.48 10.03 1.63
CA PHE A 70 -13.58 9.70 0.51
C PHE A 70 -12.10 9.73 0.93
N GLY A 71 -11.68 10.80 1.62
CA GLY A 71 -10.32 10.94 2.13
C GLY A 71 -9.95 9.84 3.13
N THR A 72 -10.88 9.50 4.03
CA THR A 72 -10.74 8.39 4.98
C THR A 72 -10.55 7.06 4.25
N ALA A 73 -11.41 6.77 3.27
CA ALA A 73 -11.31 5.55 2.46
C ALA A 73 -9.96 5.46 1.73
N MET A 74 -9.53 6.53 1.06
CA MET A 74 -8.24 6.58 0.36
C MET A 74 -7.06 6.36 1.30
N SER A 75 -7.06 7.02 2.47
CA SER A 75 -5.98 6.85 3.47
C SER A 75 -5.92 5.42 4.04
N SER A 76 -7.08 4.76 4.15
CA SER A 76 -7.18 3.41 4.67
C SER A 76 -6.51 2.37 3.75
N VAL A 77 -6.44 2.63 2.44
CA VAL A 77 -5.77 1.73 1.51
C VAL A 77 -4.29 1.63 1.87
N HIS A 78 -3.63 2.78 2.01
CA HIS A 78 -2.22 2.83 2.34
C HIS A 78 -1.91 2.23 3.71
N SER A 79 -2.72 2.52 4.73
CA SER A 79 -2.51 1.95 6.08
C SER A 79 -2.70 0.43 6.11
N ASN A 80 -3.70 -0.09 5.37
CA ASN A 80 -3.91 -1.53 5.25
C ASN A 80 -2.77 -2.21 4.47
N THR A 81 -2.33 -1.63 3.35
CA THR A 81 -1.18 -2.17 2.60
C THR A 81 0.07 -2.19 3.46
N ARG A 82 0.38 -1.11 4.19
CA ARG A 82 1.51 -1.09 5.14
C ARG A 82 1.42 -2.18 6.20
N ARG A 83 0.23 -2.38 6.79
CA ARG A 83 -0.01 -3.44 7.78
C ARG A 83 0.21 -4.84 7.20
N LEU A 84 -0.22 -5.09 5.97
CA LEU A 84 0.02 -6.38 5.30
C LEU A 84 1.52 -6.61 5.06
N VAL A 85 2.25 -5.59 4.60
CA VAL A 85 3.72 -5.69 4.45
C VAL A 85 4.39 -5.93 5.81
N ASN A 86 3.93 -5.27 6.87
CA ASN A 86 4.44 -5.47 8.23
C ASN A 86 4.26 -6.91 8.69
N ASN A 87 3.08 -7.50 8.50
CA ASN A 87 2.82 -8.90 8.87
C ASN A 87 3.72 -9.87 8.09
N ILE A 88 3.91 -9.63 6.78
CA ILE A 88 4.80 -10.48 5.96
C ILE A 88 6.25 -10.36 6.44
N ALA A 89 6.69 -9.14 6.78
CA ALA A 89 8.03 -8.92 7.34
C ALA A 89 8.19 -9.56 8.72
N ASP A 90 7.14 -9.58 9.54
CA ASP A 90 7.11 -10.24 10.85
C ASP A 90 7.29 -11.76 10.71
N ASP A 91 6.56 -12.38 9.79
CA ASP A 91 6.72 -13.80 9.48
C ASP A 91 8.13 -14.06 8.94
N ALA A 92 8.60 -13.24 7.99
CA ALA A 92 9.89 -13.44 7.37
C ALA A 92 11.06 -13.31 8.37
N ARG A 93 11.02 -12.37 9.33
CA ARG A 93 12.06 -12.28 10.38
C ARG A 93 12.05 -13.48 11.33
N LEU A 94 10.90 -14.14 11.53
CA LEU A 94 10.76 -15.29 12.43
C LEU A 94 11.20 -16.60 11.77
N PHE A 95 10.99 -16.73 10.45
CA PHE A 95 11.20 -18.00 9.73
C PHE A 95 12.40 -17.99 8.76
N SER A 96 13.09 -16.87 8.58
CA SER A 96 14.35 -16.83 7.82
C SER A 96 15.45 -17.63 8.49
N LYS A 97 16.25 -18.34 7.69
CA LYS A 97 17.29 -19.27 8.18
C LYS A 97 18.65 -18.60 8.40
N ASN A 98 18.95 -17.54 7.65
CA ASN A 98 20.22 -16.84 7.76
C ASN A 98 20.05 -15.50 8.50
N GLN A 99 21.10 -15.09 9.20
CA GLN A 99 21.02 -13.92 10.08
C GLN A 99 20.99 -12.58 9.33
N GLN A 100 21.45 -12.54 8.08
CA GLN A 100 21.38 -11.34 7.25
C GLN A 100 19.93 -11.03 6.85
N GLU A 101 19.17 -12.04 6.44
CA GLU A 101 17.75 -11.93 6.14
C GLU A 101 16.95 -11.54 7.38
N VAL A 102 17.20 -12.16 8.53
CA VAL A 102 16.52 -11.80 9.79
C VAL A 102 16.72 -10.32 10.12
N LYS A 103 17.94 -9.79 9.95
CA LYS A 103 18.23 -8.36 10.15
C LYS A 103 17.50 -7.48 9.14
N PHE A 104 17.49 -7.88 7.87
CA PHE A 104 16.77 -7.16 6.82
C PHE A 104 15.27 -7.11 7.12
N TRP A 105 14.65 -8.25 7.44
CA TRP A 105 13.23 -8.32 7.76
C TRP A 105 12.88 -7.59 9.05
N GLY A 106 13.79 -7.56 10.04
CA GLY A 106 13.65 -6.69 11.21
C GLY A 106 13.57 -5.21 10.84
N CYS A 107 14.45 -4.74 9.95
CA CYS A 107 14.39 -3.36 9.45
C CYS A 107 13.08 -3.08 8.68
N VAL A 108 12.62 -4.01 7.83
CA VAL A 108 11.36 -3.84 7.08
C VAL A 108 10.17 -3.81 8.03
N TYR A 109 10.14 -4.68 9.04
CA TYR A 109 9.13 -4.69 10.10
C TYR A 109 9.08 -3.33 10.82
N ASP A 110 10.23 -2.83 11.28
CA ASP A 110 10.30 -1.55 11.99
C ASP A 110 9.88 -0.35 11.10
N ALA A 111 10.22 -0.38 9.81
CA ALA A 111 9.87 0.68 8.86
C ALA A 111 8.38 0.72 8.49
N THR A 112 7.67 -0.40 8.72
CA THR A 112 6.26 -0.58 8.32
C THR A 112 5.29 -0.55 9.50
N ARG A 113 5.80 -0.54 10.73
CA ARG A 113 5.07 -0.16 11.94
C ARG A 113 4.56 1.30 11.86
#